data_AF-A0ABD2PRD9-F1
#
_entry.id   AF-A0ABD2PRD9-F1
#
_cell.length_a   1.000
_cell.length_b   1.000
_cell.length_c   1.000
_cell.angle_alpha   90.00
_cell.angle_beta   90.00
_cell.angle_gamma   90.00
#
_symmetry.space_group_name_H-M   'P 1'
#
loop_
_entity.id
_entity.type
_entity.pdbx_description
1 polymer ?
#
loop_
_entity_poly.entity_id
_entity_poly.type
_entity_poly.pdbx_seq_one_letter_code
_entity_poly.pdbx_strand_id
1 'polypeptide(L)'
;MKKVVILLLLLVAVSSIDACQSYFDLAKRDLMRQLNLLPKGAKAEKQPKNIILMMGDGMGYSTLTMARYKKALNEGKLAGESTLNIDSFPYSGSIRTFCADNIVTDSAASATAYLTGCKANRDCVGVGPEVTKDPDSYKPQYNGPDSILMAAKKAGFLTGFATNQPITHASPAPLYAHTHSRRYEYPVKCVFIEMSSSL
;
A
#
# COMPACT_ATOMS: atom_id res chain seq x y z
N MET A 1 -3.19 59.78 -8.24
CA MET A 1 -2.69 58.76 -7.30
C MET A 1 -3.81 58.05 -6.50
N LYS A 2 -4.71 58.76 -5.78
CA LYS A 2 -5.78 58.12 -4.97
C LYS A 2 -6.70 57.14 -5.74
N LYS A 3 -7.08 57.45 -6.98
CA LYS A 3 -7.94 56.56 -7.81
C LYS A 3 -7.27 55.24 -8.22
N VAL A 4 -5.94 55.24 -8.41
CA VAL A 4 -5.18 54.05 -8.80
C VAL A 4 -5.04 53.09 -7.62
N VAL A 5 -4.83 53.62 -6.41
CA VAL A 5 -4.73 52.83 -5.17
C VAL A 5 -6.05 52.14 -4.83
N ILE A 6 -7.19 52.82 -5.00
CA ILE A 6 -8.52 52.23 -4.76
C ILE A 6 -8.83 51.11 -5.76
N LEU A 7 -8.47 51.28 -7.04
CA LEU A 7 -8.66 50.25 -8.05
C LEU A 7 -7.80 49.01 -7.78
N LEU A 8 -6.55 49.20 -7.32
CA LEU A 8 -5.66 48.11 -6.95
C LEU A 8 -6.18 47.34 -5.73
N LEU A 9 -6.69 48.03 -4.72
CA LEU A 9 -7.30 47.42 -3.53
C LEU A 9 -8.57 46.63 -3.86
N LEU A 10 -9.40 47.13 -4.77
CA LEU A 10 -10.60 46.42 -5.25
C LEU A 10 -10.23 45.15 -6.01
N LEU A 11 -9.22 45.20 -6.89
CA LEU A 11 -8.72 44.03 -7.63
C LEU A 11 -8.19 42.92 -6.70
N VAL A 12 -7.44 43.28 -5.66
CA VAL A 12 -6.93 42.32 -4.65
C VAL A 12 -8.08 41.73 -3.81
N ALA A 13 -9.10 42.52 -3.49
CA ALA A 13 -10.25 42.03 -2.75
C ALA A 13 -11.08 41.03 -3.58
N VAL A 14 -11.29 41.30 -4.88
CA VAL A 14 -12.03 40.39 -5.78
C VAL A 14 -11.33 39.04 -5.93
N SER A 15 -10.02 39.01 -6.18
CA SER A 15 -9.27 37.74 -6.32
C SER A 15 -9.26 36.91 -5.03
N SER A 16 -9.33 37.56 -3.87
CA SER A 16 -9.43 36.89 -2.56
C SER A 16 -10.79 36.23 -2.34
N ILE A 17 -11.87 36.85 -2.83
CA ILE A 17 -13.25 36.34 -2.73
C ILE A 17 -13.44 35.12 -3.64
N ASP A 18 -12.91 35.16 -4.87
CA ASP A 18 -13.02 34.06 -5.84
C ASP A 18 -12.28 32.78 -5.36
N ALA A 19 -11.11 32.95 -4.73
CA ALA A 19 -10.37 31.83 -4.18
C ALA A 19 -11.11 31.17 -3.00
N CYS A 20 -11.69 31.97 -2.10
CA CYS A 20 -12.46 31.48 -0.95
C CYS A 20 -13.69 30.68 -1.39
N GLN A 21 -14.43 31.19 -2.38
CA GLN A 21 -15.59 30.51 -2.94
C GLN A 21 -15.19 29.16 -3.58
N SER A 22 -14.07 29.13 -4.30
CA SER A 22 -13.54 27.90 -4.91
C SER A 22 -13.22 26.80 -3.87
N TYR A 23 -12.59 27.15 -2.75
CA TYR A 23 -12.32 26.20 -1.67
C TYR A 23 -13.59 25.70 -0.99
N PHE A 24 -14.59 26.57 -0.81
CA PHE A 24 -15.88 26.16 -0.27
C PHE A 24 -16.60 25.16 -1.18
N ASP A 25 -16.59 25.41 -2.50
CA ASP A 25 -17.19 24.51 -3.49
C ASP A 25 -16.43 23.17 -3.60
N LEU A 26 -15.11 23.18 -3.40
CA LEU A 26 -14.31 21.95 -3.29
C LEU A 26 -14.72 21.14 -2.05
N ALA A 27 -14.75 21.77 -0.87
CA ALA A 27 -15.13 21.12 0.38
C ALA A 27 -16.56 20.55 0.31
N LYS A 28 -17.50 21.29 -0.28
CA LYS A 28 -18.87 20.83 -0.52
C LYS A 28 -18.91 19.59 -1.41
N ARG A 29 -18.13 19.56 -2.49
CA ARG A 29 -18.02 18.37 -3.37
C ARG A 29 -17.46 17.16 -2.63
N ASP A 30 -16.42 17.36 -1.83
CA ASP A 30 -15.82 16.27 -1.05
C ASP A 30 -16.76 15.74 0.03
N LEU A 31 -17.47 16.61 0.74
CA LEU A 31 -18.50 16.22 1.71
C LEU A 31 -19.60 15.39 1.05
N MET A 32 -20.12 15.84 -0.10
CA MET A 32 -21.16 15.11 -0.83
C MET A 32 -20.66 13.76 -1.36
N ARG A 33 -19.38 13.68 -1.75
CA ARG A 33 -18.73 12.39 -2.10
C ARG A 33 -18.74 11.44 -0.91
N GLN A 34 -18.31 11.92 0.27
CA GLN A 34 -18.28 11.10 1.49
C GLN A 34 -19.67 10.65 1.94
N LEU A 35 -20.66 11.54 1.89
CA LEU A 35 -22.04 11.21 2.25
C LEU A 35 -22.64 10.11 1.36
N ASN A 36 -22.24 10.05 0.09
CA ASN A 36 -22.67 9.02 -0.84
C ASN A 36 -22.02 7.65 -0.61
N LEU A 37 -20.86 7.61 0.07
CA LEU A 37 -20.18 6.38 0.45
C LEU A 37 -20.73 5.75 1.74
N LEU A 38 -21.47 6.52 2.55
CA LEU A 38 -22.07 5.99 3.76
C LEU A 38 -23.12 4.92 3.43
N PRO A 39 -23.15 3.81 4.18
CA PRO A 39 -24.11 2.74 3.94
C PRO A 39 -25.55 3.25 4.09
N LYS A 40 -26.30 3.28 2.99
CA LYS A 40 -27.72 3.67 2.97
C LYS A 40 -28.62 2.49 3.39
N GLY A 41 -28.42 2.02 4.62
CA GLY A 41 -29.13 0.88 5.22
C GLY A 41 -28.36 -0.45 5.19
N ALA A 42 -28.92 -1.47 5.85
CA ALA A 42 -28.34 -2.81 5.95
C ALA A 42 -28.49 -3.60 4.63
N LYS A 43 -27.73 -3.23 3.60
CA LYS A 43 -27.53 -4.11 2.45
C LYS A 43 -26.43 -5.10 2.80
N ALA A 44 -26.72 -6.40 2.63
CA ALA A 44 -25.72 -7.44 2.70
C ALA A 44 -24.54 -7.07 1.78
N GLU A 45 -23.35 -6.93 2.36
CA GLU A 45 -22.14 -6.67 1.59
C GLU A 45 -21.94 -7.84 0.60
N LYS A 46 -21.92 -7.51 -0.69
CA LYS A 46 -21.61 -8.50 -1.72
C LYS A 46 -20.18 -8.97 -1.49
N GLN A 47 -20.00 -10.28 -1.36
CA GLN A 47 -18.66 -10.87 -1.28
C GLN A 47 -17.83 -10.48 -2.51
N PRO A 48 -16.58 -10.03 -2.32
CA PRO A 48 -15.73 -9.63 -3.43
C PRO A 48 -15.36 -10.85 -4.29
N LYS A 49 -15.46 -10.71 -5.61
CA LYS A 49 -15.04 -11.76 -6.55
C LYS A 49 -13.53 -11.82 -6.75
N ASN A 50 -12.86 -10.66 -6.66
CA ASN A 50 -11.44 -10.49 -6.92
C ASN A 50 -10.82 -9.64 -5.80
N ILE A 51 -9.59 -9.97 -5.41
CA ILE A 51 -8.82 -9.21 -4.43
C ILE A 51 -7.50 -8.82 -5.10
N ILE A 52 -7.19 -7.52 -5.10
CA ILE A 52 -5.94 -6.98 -5.62
C ILE A 52 -5.25 -6.22 -4.49
N LEU A 53 -4.05 -6.66 -4.12
CA LEU A 53 -3.19 -5.98 -3.15
C LEU A 53 -2.05 -5.29 -3.89
N MET A 54 -1.98 -3.96 -3.79
CA MET A 54 -0.86 -3.17 -4.32
C MET A 54 0.03 -2.73 -3.16
N MET A 55 1.32 -3.08 -3.22
CA MET A 55 2.29 -2.77 -2.18
C MET A 55 3.41 -1.89 -2.74
N GLY A 56 3.55 -0.68 -2.19
CA GLY A 56 4.69 0.20 -2.44
C GLY A 56 5.76 -0.01 -1.38
N ASP A 57 6.85 -0.70 -1.72
CA ASP A 57 7.97 -0.91 -0.78
C ASP A 57 8.62 0.45 -0.42
N GLY A 58 8.73 0.74 0.88
CA GLY A 58 9.19 2.05 1.38
C GLY A 58 8.25 3.23 1.13
N MET A 59 7.00 3.01 0.70
CA MET A 59 6.06 4.08 0.37
C MET A 59 5.33 4.62 1.60
N GLY A 60 6.01 5.47 2.39
CA GLY A 60 5.41 6.22 3.48
C GLY A 60 4.59 7.44 3.02
N TYR A 61 3.96 8.14 3.98
CA TYR A 61 3.18 9.36 3.71
C TYR A 61 4.00 10.46 3.04
N SER A 62 5.26 10.63 3.42
CA SER A 62 6.17 11.60 2.81
C SER A 62 6.44 11.29 1.33
N THR A 63 6.64 10.01 0.99
CA THR A 63 6.82 9.54 -0.39
C THR A 63 5.58 9.82 -1.24
N LEU A 64 4.38 9.58 -0.69
CA LEU A 64 3.12 9.91 -1.38
C LEU A 64 2.97 11.42 -1.64
N THR A 65 3.28 12.26 -0.65
CA THR A 65 3.25 13.72 -0.81
C THR A 65 4.25 14.19 -1.86
N MET A 66 5.47 13.67 -1.85
CA MET A 66 6.48 13.96 -2.87
C MET A 66 6.00 13.56 -4.27
N ALA A 67 5.36 12.39 -4.41
CA ALA A 67 4.81 11.93 -5.67
C ALA A 67 3.69 12.85 -6.20
N ARG A 68 2.81 13.36 -5.32
CA ARG A 68 1.81 14.37 -5.69
C ARG A 68 2.46 15.64 -6.23
N TYR A 69 3.53 16.12 -5.58
CA TYR A 69 4.22 17.35 -5.99
C TYR A 69 4.93 17.17 -7.32
N LYS A 70 5.60 16.03 -7.52
CA LYS A 70 6.22 15.68 -8.80
C LYS A 70 5.19 15.62 -9.92
N LYS A 71 4.01 15.04 -9.66
CA LYS A 71 2.89 15.01 -10.62
C LYS A 71 2.40 16.42 -10.96
N ALA A 72 2.17 17.27 -9.96
CA ALA A 72 1.76 18.66 -10.17
C ALA A 72 2.75 19.44 -11.04
N LEU A 73 4.04 19.29 -10.75
CA LEU A 73 5.10 19.93 -11.54
C LEU A 73 5.06 19.48 -13.01
N ASN A 74 4.90 18.18 -13.26
CA ASN A 74 4.81 17.63 -14.62
C ASN A 74 3.55 18.11 -15.36
N GLU A 75 2.47 18.43 -14.64
CA GLU A 75 1.22 18.95 -15.19
C GLU A 75 1.20 20.48 -15.31
N GLY A 76 2.24 21.19 -14.87
CA GLY A 76 2.29 22.65 -14.83
C GLY A 76 1.31 23.27 -13.82
N LYS A 77 0.90 22.51 -12.80
CA LYS A 77 -0.04 22.92 -11.75
C LYS A 77 0.69 23.34 -10.48
N LEU A 78 -0.02 24.06 -9.59
CA LEU A 78 0.54 24.39 -8.28
C LEU A 78 0.68 23.14 -7.41
N ALA A 79 1.68 23.16 -6.52
CA ALA A 79 1.92 22.06 -5.59
C ALA A 79 0.67 21.82 -4.74
N GLY A 80 0.13 20.60 -4.79
CA GLY A 80 -1.08 20.20 -4.07
C GLY A 80 -2.36 20.16 -4.90
N GLU A 81 -2.39 20.69 -6.12
CA GLU A 81 -3.56 20.63 -7.00
C GLU A 81 -3.71 19.29 -7.74
N SER A 82 -2.67 18.45 -7.72
CA SER A 82 -2.68 17.13 -8.33
C SER A 82 -2.90 16.03 -7.30
N THR A 83 -3.78 15.11 -7.64
CA THR A 83 -4.08 13.91 -6.86
C THR A 83 -3.47 12.67 -7.50
N LEU A 84 -3.11 11.67 -6.68
CA LEU A 84 -2.73 10.34 -7.14
C LEU A 84 -3.97 9.45 -7.27
N ASN A 85 -3.89 8.37 -8.03
CA ASN A 85 -4.98 7.40 -8.12
C ASN A 85 -5.27 6.72 -6.77
N ILE A 86 -4.27 6.62 -5.87
CA ILE A 86 -4.49 6.10 -4.51
C ILE A 86 -5.33 7.08 -3.66
N ASP A 87 -5.35 8.38 -3.99
CA ASP A 87 -6.11 9.39 -3.25
C ASP A 87 -7.61 9.33 -3.56
N SER A 88 -8.02 8.63 -4.62
CA SER A 88 -9.43 8.46 -4.97
C SER A 88 -10.10 7.31 -4.22
N PHE A 89 -9.34 6.51 -3.47
CA PHE A 89 -9.89 5.41 -2.68
C PHE A 89 -10.80 5.96 -1.58
N PRO A 90 -11.99 5.37 -1.38
CA PRO A 90 -12.99 5.88 -0.44
C PRO A 90 -12.60 5.69 1.03
N TYR A 91 -11.71 4.74 1.31
CA TYR A 91 -11.27 4.38 2.65
C TYR A 91 -9.77 4.54 2.78
N SER A 92 -9.33 5.08 3.90
CA SER A 92 -7.93 5.18 4.28
C SER A 92 -7.75 4.78 5.74
N GLY A 93 -6.56 4.31 6.08
CA GLY A 93 -6.23 3.86 7.42
C GLY A 93 -4.72 3.87 7.65
N SER A 94 -4.33 3.88 8.91
CA SER A 94 -2.93 3.77 9.32
C SER A 94 -2.68 2.42 9.95
N ILE A 95 -1.54 1.80 9.60
CA ILE A 95 -1.10 0.52 10.17
C ILE A 95 0.16 0.71 11.03
N ARG A 96 0.31 -0.12 12.06
CA ARG A 96 1.51 -0.17 12.90
C ARG A 96 2.47 -1.23 12.36
N THR A 97 3.64 -0.82 11.90
CA THR A 97 4.54 -1.66 11.07
C THR A 97 5.65 -2.38 11.83
N PHE A 98 5.78 -2.25 13.16
CA PHE A 98 6.81 -2.96 13.94
C PHE A 98 6.78 -4.48 13.70
N CYS A 99 7.94 -5.14 13.71
CA CYS A 99 8.03 -6.60 13.66
C CYS A 99 8.14 -7.19 15.08
N ALA A 100 8.20 -8.51 15.22
CA ALA A 100 8.13 -9.16 16.54
C ALA A 100 9.32 -8.82 17.45
N ASP A 101 10.50 -8.57 16.88
CA ASP A 101 11.78 -8.32 17.56
C ASP A 101 12.33 -6.90 17.39
N ASN A 102 11.76 -6.06 16.51
CA ASN A 102 12.23 -4.68 16.29
C ASN A 102 11.10 -3.66 16.04
N ILE A 103 11.33 -2.44 16.52
CA ILE A 103 10.43 -1.28 16.30
C ILE A 103 10.38 -0.89 14.82
N VAL A 104 11.56 -0.88 14.17
CA VAL A 104 11.67 -0.69 12.73
C VAL A 104 11.67 -2.07 12.08
N THR A 105 10.70 -2.36 11.22
CA THR A 105 10.65 -3.62 10.46
C THR A 105 11.55 -3.56 9.22
N ASP A 106 11.84 -4.72 8.64
CA ASP A 106 12.35 -4.83 7.27
C ASP A 106 11.26 -5.34 6.30
N SER A 107 11.58 -5.45 5.01
CA SER A 107 10.65 -5.93 3.98
C SER A 107 10.19 -7.39 4.22
N ALA A 108 11.05 -8.27 4.75
CA ALA A 108 10.69 -9.68 4.95
C ALA A 108 9.64 -9.86 6.06
N ALA A 109 9.89 -9.26 7.22
CA ALA A 109 8.97 -9.38 8.34
C ALA A 109 7.65 -8.64 8.09
N SER A 110 7.70 -7.48 7.42
CA SER A 110 6.48 -6.75 7.04
C SER A 110 5.67 -7.51 5.99
N ALA A 111 6.31 -8.08 4.97
CA ALA A 111 5.66 -8.91 3.96
C ALA A 111 5.01 -10.16 4.56
N THR A 112 5.68 -10.81 5.50
CA THR A 112 5.07 -11.92 6.25
C THR A 112 3.81 -11.45 6.97
N ALA A 113 3.82 -10.29 7.63
CA ALA A 113 2.65 -9.77 8.33
C ALA A 113 1.45 -9.48 7.41
N TYR A 114 1.63 -8.74 6.31
CA TYR A 114 0.49 -8.37 5.45
C TYR A 114 0.06 -9.48 4.47
N LEU A 115 0.92 -10.48 4.20
CA LEU A 115 0.56 -11.60 3.32
C LEU A 115 0.04 -12.82 4.06
N THR A 116 0.51 -13.10 5.27
CA THR A 116 0.12 -14.30 6.04
C THR A 116 -0.78 -13.99 7.24
N GLY A 117 -0.87 -12.71 7.63
CA GLY A 117 -1.58 -12.28 8.83
C GLY A 117 -0.81 -12.49 10.14
N CYS A 118 0.42 -13.02 10.09
CA CYS A 118 1.25 -13.28 11.27
C CYS A 118 2.53 -12.45 11.25
N LYS A 119 2.90 -11.83 12.38
CA LYS A 119 4.16 -11.07 12.49
C LYS A 119 5.34 -12.04 12.58
N ALA A 120 6.43 -11.70 11.90
CA ALA A 120 7.70 -12.43 11.99
C ALA A 120 8.78 -11.61 12.69
N ASN A 121 9.89 -12.26 13.04
CA ASN A 121 11.12 -11.57 13.39
C ASN A 121 11.74 -10.92 12.14
N ARG A 122 12.50 -9.84 12.31
CA ARG A 122 13.22 -9.14 11.23
C ARG A 122 14.00 -10.16 10.39
N ASP A 123 14.16 -9.93 9.09
CA ASP A 123 14.84 -10.84 8.14
C ASP A 123 14.15 -12.19 7.91
N CYS A 124 13.18 -12.61 8.72
CA CYS A 124 12.48 -13.88 8.53
C CYS A 124 11.37 -13.75 7.48
N VAL A 125 11.17 -14.79 6.67
CA VAL A 125 10.28 -14.81 5.51
C VAL A 125 9.25 -15.91 5.71
N GLY A 126 7.97 -15.56 5.74
CA GLY A 126 6.87 -16.52 5.75
C GLY A 126 6.76 -17.37 7.01
N VAL A 127 7.46 -17.05 8.10
CA VAL A 127 7.47 -17.84 9.34
C VAL A 127 6.95 -17.04 10.53
N GLY A 128 6.50 -17.72 11.57
CA GLY A 128 6.04 -17.07 12.80
C GLY A 128 7.19 -16.51 13.65
N PRO A 129 6.85 -15.77 14.73
CA PRO A 129 7.83 -15.12 15.60
C PRO A 129 8.61 -16.11 16.47
N GLU A 130 8.15 -17.36 16.57
CA GLU A 130 8.86 -18.47 17.23
C GLU A 130 10.16 -18.87 16.50
N VAL A 131 10.28 -18.54 15.21
CA VAL A 131 11.48 -18.85 14.44
C VAL A 131 12.55 -17.81 14.69
N THR A 132 13.62 -18.24 15.37
CA THR A 132 14.80 -17.42 15.62
C THR A 132 15.78 -17.49 14.45
N LYS A 133 16.54 -16.42 14.25
CA LYS A 133 17.65 -16.39 13.30
C LYS A 133 18.74 -17.35 13.78
N ASP A 134 18.97 -18.41 13.03
CA ASP A 134 20.12 -19.29 13.23
C ASP A 134 21.07 -19.14 12.04
N PRO A 135 22.22 -18.46 12.17
CA PRO A 135 23.16 -18.29 11.06
C PRO A 135 23.87 -19.57 10.65
N ASP A 136 23.92 -20.59 11.52
CA ASP A 136 24.68 -21.82 11.34
C ASP A 136 23.78 -23.00 10.92
N SER A 137 22.47 -22.90 11.14
CA SER A 137 21.52 -23.90 10.65
C SER A 137 20.99 -23.55 9.26
N TYR A 138 21.34 -24.38 8.27
CA TYR A 138 20.59 -24.48 7.03
C TYR A 138 19.41 -25.44 7.26
N LYS A 139 18.46 -25.08 8.13
CA LYS A 139 17.22 -25.86 8.25
C LYS A 139 16.29 -25.39 7.13
N PRO A 140 16.05 -26.23 6.11
CA PRO A 140 15.58 -25.74 4.82
C PRO A 140 14.12 -25.29 4.83
N GLN A 141 13.31 -25.67 5.83
CA GLN A 141 11.88 -25.41 5.85
C GLN A 141 11.37 -25.33 7.28
N TYR A 142 10.69 -24.22 7.57
CA TYR A 142 9.80 -24.08 8.72
C TYR A 142 8.36 -24.19 8.22
N ASN A 143 7.49 -24.81 9.00
CA ASN A 143 6.05 -24.72 8.75
C ASN A 143 5.57 -23.35 9.21
N GLY A 144 5.49 -22.41 8.27
CA GLY A 144 4.90 -21.10 8.51
C GLY A 144 3.42 -21.04 8.14
N PRO A 145 2.73 -19.94 8.49
CA PRO A 145 1.36 -19.72 8.07
C PRO A 145 1.24 -19.64 6.54
N ASP A 146 0.15 -20.16 6.00
CA ASP A 146 -0.19 -19.98 4.59
C ASP A 146 -0.33 -18.48 4.27
N SER A 147 0.26 -18.06 3.15
CA SER A 147 -0.02 -16.73 2.61
C SER A 147 -1.45 -16.65 2.07
N ILE A 148 -1.98 -15.44 1.93
CA ILE A 148 -3.28 -15.18 1.30
C ILE A 148 -3.35 -15.77 -0.12
N LEU A 149 -2.21 -15.81 -0.82
CA LEU A 149 -2.10 -16.40 -2.14
C LEU A 149 -2.22 -17.93 -2.06
N MET A 150 -1.54 -18.58 -1.12
CA MET A 150 -1.70 -20.02 -0.89
C MET A 150 -3.12 -20.38 -0.44
N ALA A 151 -3.70 -19.60 0.47
CA ALA A 151 -5.07 -19.79 0.94
C ALA A 151 -6.09 -19.65 -0.21
N ALA A 152 -5.93 -18.64 -1.07
CA ALA A 152 -6.76 -18.45 -2.26
C ALA A 152 -6.60 -19.62 -3.25
N LYS A 153 -5.37 -20.10 -3.49
CA LYS A 153 -5.13 -21.27 -4.35
C LYS A 153 -5.81 -22.52 -3.80
N LYS A 154 -5.70 -22.78 -2.48
CA LYS A 154 -6.37 -23.91 -1.80
C LYS A 154 -7.90 -23.81 -1.88
N ALA A 155 -8.45 -22.59 -1.92
CA ALA A 155 -9.88 -22.33 -2.10
C ALA A 155 -10.34 -22.35 -3.57
N GLY A 156 -9.46 -22.69 -4.53
CA GLY A 156 -9.80 -22.83 -5.94
C GLY A 156 -9.81 -21.52 -6.75
N PHE A 157 -9.26 -20.43 -6.21
CA PHE A 157 -9.12 -19.19 -6.94
C PHE A 157 -7.87 -19.19 -7.84
N LEU A 158 -7.94 -18.44 -8.94
CA LEU A 158 -6.75 -18.09 -9.72
C LEU A 158 -5.90 -17.09 -8.94
N THR A 159 -4.59 -17.35 -8.90
CA THR A 159 -3.65 -16.58 -8.08
C THR A 159 -2.42 -16.19 -8.86
N GLY A 160 -1.89 -15.00 -8.60
CA GLY A 160 -0.64 -14.53 -9.19
C GLY A 160 -0.12 -13.28 -8.48
N PHE A 161 1.14 -12.93 -8.75
CA PHE A 161 1.76 -11.70 -8.29
C PHE A 161 2.66 -11.13 -9.38
N ALA A 162 2.88 -9.81 -9.33
CA ALA A 162 3.80 -9.10 -10.20
C ALA A 162 4.68 -8.17 -9.35
N THR A 163 5.95 -8.04 -9.72
CA THR A 163 6.92 -7.24 -8.97
C THR A 163 7.94 -6.62 -9.93
N ASN A 164 8.52 -5.48 -9.54
CA ASN A 164 9.67 -4.87 -10.21
C ASN A 164 11.01 -5.27 -9.59
N GLN A 165 10.97 -6.09 -8.52
CA GLN A 165 12.14 -6.68 -7.86
C GLN A 165 12.35 -8.13 -8.33
N PRO A 166 13.50 -8.74 -8.03
CA PRO A 166 13.68 -10.18 -8.20
C PRO A 166 12.53 -10.96 -7.53
N ILE A 167 12.10 -12.07 -8.14
CA ILE A 167 11.02 -12.90 -7.59
C ILE A 167 11.37 -13.48 -6.22
N THR A 168 12.67 -13.62 -5.93
CA THR A 168 13.26 -14.07 -4.65
C THR A 168 13.40 -12.96 -3.63
N HIS A 169 13.08 -11.70 -3.99
CA HIS A 169 13.16 -10.58 -3.07
C HIS A 169 12.21 -10.80 -1.87
N ALA A 170 12.55 -10.20 -0.74
CA ALA A 170 11.84 -10.39 0.52
C ALA A 170 10.35 -9.99 0.50
N SER A 171 9.94 -9.12 -0.42
CA SER A 171 8.55 -8.64 -0.50
C SER A 171 7.61 -9.66 -1.16
N PRO A 172 7.95 -10.26 -2.32
CA PRO A 172 7.18 -11.38 -2.88
C PRO A 172 7.45 -12.74 -2.22
N ALA A 173 8.61 -12.97 -1.62
CA ALA A 173 8.99 -14.29 -1.12
C ALA A 173 8.01 -14.94 -0.11
N PRO A 174 7.41 -14.21 0.87
CA PRO A 174 6.44 -14.80 1.80
C PRO A 174 5.15 -15.29 1.14
N LEU A 175 4.92 -15.01 -0.14
CA LEU A 175 3.81 -15.63 -0.88
C LEU A 175 3.99 -17.15 -1.02
N TYR A 176 5.24 -17.62 -1.08
CA TYR A 176 5.56 -19.01 -1.43
C TYR A 176 6.68 -19.66 -0.59
N ALA A 177 7.47 -18.88 0.14
CA ALA A 177 8.67 -19.34 0.83
C ALA A 177 8.57 -19.20 2.36
N HIS A 178 9.24 -20.12 3.06
CA HIS A 178 9.35 -20.14 4.52
C HIS A 178 10.83 -20.31 4.91
N THR A 179 11.46 -19.25 5.41
CA THR A 179 12.87 -19.27 5.83
C THR A 179 13.14 -18.32 6.98
N HIS A 180 14.10 -18.68 7.83
CA HIS A 180 14.59 -17.87 8.95
C HIS A 180 15.47 -16.69 8.51
N SER A 181 15.82 -16.58 7.23
CA SER A 181 16.57 -15.44 6.71
C SER A 181 16.33 -15.19 5.23
N ARG A 182 15.98 -13.95 4.91
CA ARG A 182 15.83 -13.40 3.55
C ARG A 182 17.13 -13.43 2.73
N ARG A 183 18.29 -13.63 3.37
CA ARG A 183 19.59 -13.70 2.67
C ARG A 183 19.76 -14.99 1.88
N TYR A 184 18.94 -15.99 2.15
CA TYR A 184 18.94 -17.27 1.47
C TYR A 184 18.23 -17.21 0.11
N GLU A 185 18.47 -16.16 -0.69
CA GLU A 185 17.83 -15.94 -2.00
C GLU A 185 18.05 -17.08 -3.00
N TYR A 186 19.23 -17.72 -2.97
CA TYR A 186 19.58 -18.84 -3.84
C TYR A 186 19.05 -20.21 -3.36
N PRO A 187 19.05 -20.49 -2.04
CA PRO A 187 18.41 -21.70 -1.52
C PRO A 187 16.90 -21.59 -1.30
N VAL A 188 16.23 -20.48 -1.65
CA VAL A 188 14.79 -20.49 -1.92
C VAL A 188 14.58 -21.31 -3.19
N LYS A 189 14.63 -22.63 -3.01
CA LYS A 189 14.46 -23.68 -4.00
C LYS A 189 13.41 -23.21 -4.98
N CYS A 190 13.78 -23.13 -6.26
CA CYS A 190 12.92 -22.80 -7.39
C CYS A 190 11.51 -23.33 -7.13
N VAL A 191 10.64 -22.50 -6.55
CA VAL A 191 9.23 -22.81 -6.48
C VAL A 191 8.79 -22.55 -7.90
N PHE A 192 8.65 -23.65 -8.64
CA PHE A 192 7.96 -23.68 -9.91
C PHE A 192 6.66 -22.90 -9.71
N ILE A 193 6.60 -21.70 -10.27
CA ILE A 193 5.35 -20.99 -10.43
C ILE A 193 4.61 -21.78 -11.49
N GLU A 194 3.91 -22.84 -11.09
CA GLU A 194 2.80 -23.36 -11.86
C GLU A 194 1.75 -22.24 -11.89
N MET A 195 1.86 -21.39 -12.90
CA MET A 195 0.69 -20.74 -13.45
C MET A 195 -0.17 -21.88 -13.99
N SER A 196 -1.12 -22.37 -13.18
CA SER A 196 -2.10 -23.32 -13.66
C SER A 196 -2.89 -22.65 -14.78
N SER A 197 -2.46 -22.88 -16.01
CA SER A 197 -3.27 -22.67 -17.20
C SER A 197 -4.26 -23.83 -17.29
N SER A 198 -5.28 -23.79 -16.43
CA SER A 198 -6.49 -24.56 -16.66
C SER A 198 -7.49 -23.64 -17.37
N LEU A 199 -7.25 -23.46 -18.68
CA LEU A 199 -8.26 -23.09 -19.65
C LEU A 199 -8.84 -24.36 -20.26
#